data_AF-A0A9K3GL63-F1
#
_entry.id   AF-A0A9K3GL63-F1
#
_cell.length_a   1.000
_cell.length_b   1.000
_cell.length_c   1.000
_cell.angle_alpha   90.00
_cell.angle_beta   90.00
_cell.angle_gamma   90.00
#
_symmetry.space_group_name_H-M   'P 1'
#
loop_
_entity.id
_entity.type
_entity.pdbx_description
1 polymer ?
#
loop_
_entity_poly.entity_id
_entity_poly.type
_entity_poly.pdbx_seq_one_letter_code
_entity_poly.pdbx_strand_id
1 'polypeptide(L)'
;MTVPSEVPQEVESIYSSILPLVKSCHITTHEYVMGMRDDIRTLYQALGTAVGQCRCGEMYALTACGMPICTSRCASCGALIGGHRHTYLEGNHKVTDAPPDLRGWQGRDGESMDCGIVRDMGVLCSGIARISATVAFMAKGNPDPEGVENSGINVSKEAVTEGMWWDRLTSEVTELAKWLGVEVQDVEPIVMAVLDRVPLGPLSFRTREQRNRTERAMELEVTAAHVQPVSAAIEGE
;
A
#
# COMPACT_ATOMS: atom_id res chain seq x y z
N MET A 1 -20.35 12.98 6.53
CA MET A 1 -20.44 11.75 5.74
C MET A 1 -21.66 11.02 6.25
N THR A 2 -22.61 10.74 5.37
CA THR A 2 -23.77 9.89 5.65
C THR A 2 -23.31 8.45 5.51
N VAL A 3 -23.67 7.59 6.46
CA VAL A 3 -23.36 6.15 6.40
C VAL A 3 -24.46 5.47 5.57
N PRO A 4 -24.14 4.79 4.45
CA PRO A 4 -25.11 4.02 3.70
C PRO A 4 -25.72 2.90 4.57
N SER A 5 -26.99 2.58 4.35
CA SER A 5 -27.72 1.55 5.13
C SER A 5 -27.15 0.15 5.02
N GLU A 6 -26.36 -0.10 3.97
CA GLU A 6 -25.76 -1.38 3.63
C GLU A 6 -24.37 -1.59 4.26
N VAL A 7 -23.80 -0.55 4.90
CA VAL A 7 -22.52 -0.67 5.60
C VAL A 7 -22.69 -1.46 6.90
N PRO A 8 -21.90 -2.51 7.16
CA PRO A 8 -21.93 -3.22 8.43
C PRO A 8 -21.62 -2.30 9.61
N GLN A 9 -22.33 -2.47 10.72
CA GLN A 9 -22.20 -1.62 11.91
C GLN A 9 -20.76 -1.63 12.46
N GLU A 10 -20.07 -2.75 12.34
CA GLU A 10 -18.68 -2.94 12.75
C GLU A 10 -17.72 -2.06 11.93
N VAL A 11 -17.99 -1.90 10.63
CA VAL A 11 -17.18 -1.07 9.72
C VAL A 11 -17.39 0.42 10.04
N GLU A 12 -18.63 0.82 10.35
CA GLU A 12 -18.94 2.18 10.83
C GLU A 12 -18.24 2.49 12.16
N SER A 13 -18.20 1.51 13.08
CA SER A 13 -17.50 1.64 14.36
C SER A 13 -16.01 1.87 14.15
N ILE A 14 -15.36 1.06 13.31
CA ILE A 14 -13.95 1.22 12.92
C ILE A 14 -13.68 2.61 12.33
N TYR A 15 -14.52 3.08 11.41
CA TYR A 15 -14.40 4.43 10.85
C TYR A 15 -14.44 5.50 11.96
N SER A 16 -15.42 5.41 12.86
CA SER A 16 -15.64 6.37 13.94
C SER A 16 -14.49 6.41 14.94
N SER A 17 -13.89 5.26 15.24
CA SER A 17 -12.76 5.13 16.16
C SER A 17 -11.43 5.63 15.56
N ILE A 18 -11.20 5.38 14.26
CA ILE A 18 -9.96 5.79 13.57
C ILE A 18 -10.00 7.26 13.14
N LEU A 19 -11.17 7.80 12.79
CA LEU A 19 -11.30 9.15 12.24
C LEU A 19 -10.62 10.23 13.11
N PRO A 20 -10.81 10.30 14.45
CA PRO A 20 -10.14 11.29 15.28
C PRO A 20 -8.61 11.21 15.22
N LEU A 21 -8.06 10.01 15.06
CA LEU A 21 -6.62 9.76 15.01
C LEU A 21 -6.03 10.28 13.69
N VAL A 22 -6.70 10.00 12.57
CA VAL A 22 -6.18 10.33 11.24
C VAL A 22 -6.60 11.70 10.71
N LYS A 23 -7.62 12.34 11.30
CA LYS A 23 -8.11 13.67 10.88
C LYS A 23 -7.04 14.75 10.99
N SER A 24 -6.08 14.59 11.90
CA SER A 24 -4.94 15.49 12.05
C SER A 24 -3.80 15.21 11.06
N CYS A 25 -3.83 14.07 10.35
CA CYS A 25 -2.78 13.69 9.41
C CYS A 25 -2.84 14.56 8.14
N HIS A 26 -1.74 15.24 7.85
CA HIS A 26 -1.55 15.95 6.59
C HIS A 26 -1.19 14.97 5.47
N ILE A 27 -2.13 14.14 5.01
CA ILE A 27 -2.01 13.51 3.68
C ILE A 27 -2.07 14.61 2.62
N THR A 28 -0.97 14.84 1.90
CA THR A 28 -0.92 15.76 0.76
C THR A 28 -0.99 15.01 -0.57
N THR A 29 -1.45 15.71 -1.60
CA THR A 29 -1.86 15.23 -2.93
C THR A 29 -0.73 14.65 -3.80
N HIS A 30 0.48 14.47 -3.27
CA HIS A 30 1.61 13.91 -4.02
C HIS A 30 2.38 12.85 -3.23
N GLU A 31 1.75 12.28 -2.20
CA GLU A 31 2.38 11.38 -1.24
C GLU A 31 2.11 9.91 -1.54
N TYR A 32 3.07 9.06 -1.17
CA TYR A 32 2.84 7.63 -1.13
C TYR A 32 1.93 7.32 0.05
N VAL A 33 0.87 6.57 -0.24
CA VAL A 33 0.00 6.07 0.81
C VAL A 33 0.63 4.78 1.36
N MET A 34 0.85 4.72 2.67
CA MET A 34 1.38 3.52 3.32
C MET A 34 0.51 2.30 3.00
N GLY A 35 1.15 1.13 2.81
CA GLY A 35 0.44 -0.11 2.48
C GLY A 35 -0.01 -0.22 1.03
N MET A 36 0.42 0.70 0.15
CA MET A 36 0.26 0.51 -1.29
C MET A 36 1.43 -0.24 -1.89
N ARG A 37 1.13 -1.07 -2.89
CA ARG A 37 2.16 -1.67 -3.73
C ARG A 37 3.09 -0.56 -4.20
N ASP A 38 4.38 -0.71 -3.94
CA ASP A 38 5.34 0.09 -4.67
C ASP A 38 5.06 -0.13 -6.16
N ASP A 39 5.02 0.97 -6.91
CA ASP A 39 5.51 0.86 -8.27
C ASP A 39 6.91 0.26 -8.13
N ILE A 40 7.09 -0.96 -8.62
CA ILE A 40 8.36 -1.66 -8.64
C ILE A 40 9.46 -0.71 -9.18
N ARG A 41 9.07 0.24 -10.06
CA ARG A 41 9.83 1.40 -10.51
C ARG A 41 10.34 2.34 -9.42
N THR A 42 9.61 2.68 -8.36
CA THR A 42 10.08 3.61 -7.30
C THR A 42 11.20 2.97 -6.49
N LEU A 43 11.06 1.69 -6.18
CA LEU A 43 12.09 0.89 -5.55
C LEU A 43 13.32 0.79 -6.48
N TYR A 44 13.11 0.56 -7.78
CA TYR A 44 14.21 0.45 -8.75
C TYR A 44 14.84 1.78 -9.18
N GLN A 45 14.09 2.88 -9.23
CA GLN A 45 14.59 4.23 -9.51
C GLN A 45 15.34 4.80 -8.31
N ALA A 46 14.88 4.55 -7.08
CA ALA A 46 15.61 4.93 -5.87
C ALA A 46 16.95 4.16 -5.74
N LEU A 47 17.01 2.94 -6.27
CA LEU A 47 18.24 2.14 -6.34
C LEU A 47 19.10 2.46 -7.58
N GLY A 48 18.64 3.32 -8.49
CA GLY A 48 19.35 3.66 -9.74
C GLY A 48 19.47 2.48 -10.72
N THR A 49 18.59 1.49 -10.61
CA THR A 49 18.64 0.24 -11.37
C THR A 49 17.59 0.23 -12.49
N ALA A 50 17.95 -0.27 -13.68
CA ALA A 50 16.97 -0.50 -14.73
C ALA A 50 16.13 -1.75 -14.45
N VAL A 51 15.00 -1.90 -15.15
CA VAL A 51 14.04 -2.99 -14.95
C VAL A 51 14.03 -3.92 -16.18
N GLY A 52 14.07 -5.22 -15.91
CA GLY A 52 13.81 -6.27 -16.90
C GLY A 52 12.43 -6.89 -16.69
N GLN A 53 11.87 -7.49 -17.74
CA GLN A 53 10.60 -8.21 -17.68
C GLN A 53 10.78 -9.65 -18.16
N CYS A 54 10.19 -10.58 -17.42
CA CYS A 54 10.08 -11.98 -17.79
C CYS A 54 9.05 -12.17 -18.91
N ARG A 55 9.14 -13.28 -19.65
CA ARG A 55 8.14 -13.66 -20.68
C ARG A 55 6.69 -13.75 -20.15
N CYS A 56 6.49 -13.94 -18.85
CA CYS A 56 5.16 -13.99 -18.23
C CYS A 56 4.65 -12.63 -17.75
N GLY A 57 5.41 -11.55 -17.97
CA GLY A 57 5.06 -10.19 -17.53
C GLY A 57 5.65 -9.78 -16.17
N GLU A 58 6.20 -10.72 -15.40
CA GLU A 58 6.80 -10.44 -14.09
C GLU A 58 8.05 -9.56 -14.22
N MET A 59 8.13 -8.50 -13.43
CA MET A 59 9.23 -7.53 -13.45
C MET A 59 10.37 -7.94 -12.51
N TYR A 60 11.60 -7.60 -12.85
CA TYR A 60 12.77 -7.86 -12.01
C TYR A 60 13.86 -6.79 -12.14
N ALA A 61 14.69 -6.69 -11.09
CA ALA A 61 15.78 -5.74 -11.01
C ALA A 61 16.96 -6.11 -11.93
N LEU A 62 17.57 -5.11 -12.56
CA LEU A 62 18.88 -5.22 -13.19
C LEU A 62 19.92 -4.53 -12.32
N THR A 63 21.19 -4.89 -12.46
CA THR A 63 22.27 -4.21 -11.74
C THR A 63 22.43 -2.76 -12.19
N ALA A 64 23.25 -1.97 -11.49
CA ALA A 64 23.44 -0.53 -11.73
C ALA A 64 23.78 -0.14 -13.19
N CYS A 65 24.39 -1.04 -13.98
CA CYS A 65 24.62 -0.81 -15.42
C CYS A 65 23.35 -0.87 -16.29
N GLY A 66 22.22 -1.25 -15.70
CA GLY A 66 20.91 -1.34 -16.34
C GLY A 66 20.78 -2.48 -17.36
N MET A 67 21.62 -3.50 -17.24
CA MET A 67 21.72 -4.65 -18.13
C MET A 67 21.96 -5.94 -17.33
N PRO A 68 21.52 -7.12 -17.81
CA PRO A 68 21.64 -8.36 -17.05
C PRO A 68 23.08 -8.91 -17.09
N ILE A 69 23.60 -9.30 -15.93
CA ILE A 69 24.94 -9.92 -15.80
C ILE A 69 24.88 -11.34 -15.23
N CYS A 70 23.78 -11.69 -14.58
CA CYS A 70 23.50 -12.99 -14.01
C CYS A 70 22.06 -13.43 -14.31
N THR A 71 21.78 -14.70 -14.03
CA THR A 71 20.46 -15.30 -14.19
C THR A 71 19.86 -15.65 -12.83
N SER A 72 18.54 -15.54 -12.73
CA SER A 72 17.75 -16.00 -11.57
C SER A 72 16.49 -16.72 -12.05
N ARG A 73 15.57 -17.08 -11.16
CA ARG A 73 14.25 -17.64 -11.50
C ARG A 73 13.15 -16.61 -11.26
N CYS A 74 12.20 -16.55 -12.19
CA CYS A 74 10.96 -15.79 -12.04
C CYS A 74 10.13 -16.38 -10.89
N ALA A 75 9.68 -15.52 -9.97
CA ALA A 75 8.83 -15.93 -8.86
C ALA A 75 7.48 -16.50 -9.35
N SER A 76 6.95 -15.95 -10.44
CA SER A 76 5.60 -16.26 -10.92
C SER A 76 5.55 -17.51 -11.81
N CYS A 77 6.48 -17.65 -12.77
CA CYS A 77 6.47 -18.78 -13.72
C CYS A 77 7.65 -19.75 -13.60
N GLY A 78 8.59 -19.52 -12.67
CA GLY A 78 9.76 -20.38 -12.45
C GLY A 78 10.82 -20.39 -13.58
N ALA A 79 10.55 -19.73 -14.71
CA ALA A 79 11.46 -19.63 -15.83
C ALA A 79 12.74 -18.84 -15.46
N LEU A 80 13.84 -19.09 -16.18
CA LEU A 80 15.05 -18.30 -16.00
C LEU A 80 14.82 -16.85 -16.47
N ILE A 81 15.28 -15.91 -15.65
CA ILE A 81 15.24 -14.47 -15.90
C ILE A 81 16.64 -13.88 -15.88
N GLY A 82 16.81 -12.69 -16.45
CA GLY A 82 18.10 -12.02 -16.54
C GLY A 82 18.88 -12.38 -17.79
N GLY A 83 20.16 -12.71 -17.64
CA GLY A 83 21.07 -12.84 -18.79
C GLY A 83 22.55 -12.89 -18.43
N HIS A 84 23.40 -12.89 -19.45
CA HIS A 84 24.85 -12.93 -19.29
C HIS A 84 25.51 -11.87 -20.15
N ARG A 85 26.55 -11.21 -19.61
CA ARG A 85 27.36 -10.22 -20.34
C ARG A 85 26.50 -9.15 -21.03
N HIS A 86 25.52 -8.60 -20.32
CA HIS A 86 24.57 -7.61 -20.83
C HIS A 86 23.66 -8.08 -21.96
N THR A 87 23.53 -9.40 -22.17
CA THR A 87 22.59 -9.98 -23.13
C THR A 87 21.50 -10.73 -22.37
N TYR A 88 20.24 -10.40 -22.66
CA TYR A 88 19.09 -11.05 -22.05
C TYR A 88 18.97 -12.52 -22.50
N LEU A 89 18.41 -13.35 -21.63
CA LEU A 89 17.89 -14.65 -22.02
C LEU A 89 16.69 -14.49 -22.96
N GLU A 90 16.43 -15.50 -23.79
CA GLU A 90 15.28 -15.51 -24.69
C GLU A 90 13.95 -15.28 -23.94
N GLY A 91 13.08 -14.44 -24.53
CA GLY A 91 11.79 -14.07 -23.95
C GLY A 91 11.88 -13.07 -22.79
N ASN A 92 13.08 -12.67 -22.36
CA ASN A 92 13.28 -11.57 -21.43
C ASN A 92 13.60 -10.29 -22.22
N HIS A 93 13.16 -9.15 -21.71
CA HIS A 93 13.47 -7.87 -22.35
C HIS A 93 13.62 -6.75 -21.33
N LYS A 94 14.32 -5.70 -21.73
CA LYS A 94 14.40 -4.47 -20.96
C LYS A 94 13.08 -3.72 -21.09
N VAL A 95 12.56 -3.24 -19.98
CA VAL A 95 11.39 -2.35 -19.99
C VAL A 95 11.88 -0.97 -20.41
N THR A 96 11.54 -0.56 -21.64
CA THR A 96 11.92 0.74 -22.21
C THR A 96 10.83 1.78 -22.04
N ASP A 97 9.57 1.35 -22.07
CA ASP A 97 8.43 2.21 -21.79
C ASP A 97 8.27 2.30 -20.29
N ALA A 98 8.16 3.52 -19.77
CA ALA A 98 7.75 3.68 -18.38
C ALA A 98 6.39 2.99 -18.24
N PRO A 99 6.24 2.00 -17.33
CA PRO A 99 4.91 1.54 -16.96
C PRO A 99 4.07 2.77 -16.56
N PRO A 100 2.74 2.73 -16.75
CA PRO A 100 1.87 3.81 -16.32
C PRO A 100 2.21 4.16 -14.87
N ASP A 101 2.34 5.45 -14.60
CA ASP A 101 2.67 5.98 -13.29
C ASP A 101 1.70 5.42 -12.24
N LEU A 102 2.19 4.55 -11.35
CA LEU A 102 1.35 3.92 -10.33
C LEU A 102 1.28 4.72 -9.03
N ARG A 103 1.70 5.99 -9.04
CA ARG A 103 1.49 6.89 -7.91
C ARG A 103 -0.01 6.99 -7.59
N GLY A 104 -0.30 7.26 -6.31
CA GLY A 104 -1.63 7.33 -5.73
C GLY A 104 -2.38 5.99 -5.63
N TRP A 105 -3.63 6.07 -5.21
CA TRP A 105 -4.48 4.92 -4.88
C TRP A 105 -4.81 4.08 -6.11
N GLN A 106 -4.28 2.85 -6.13
CA GLN A 106 -4.45 1.85 -7.18
C GLN A 106 -5.38 0.73 -6.68
N GLY A 107 -6.65 1.05 -6.48
CA GLY A 107 -7.70 0.05 -6.29
C GLY A 107 -8.54 0.02 -7.55
N ARG A 108 -8.46 -1.06 -8.35
CA ARG A 108 -9.49 -1.29 -9.38
C ARG A 108 -10.78 -1.73 -8.71
N ASP A 109 -11.90 -1.35 -9.30
CA ASP A 109 -13.22 -1.85 -8.95
C ASP A 109 -13.22 -3.39 -8.96
N GLY A 110 -13.41 -4.00 -7.79
CA GLY A 110 -13.69 -5.44 -7.66
C GLY A 110 -12.52 -6.42 -7.81
N GLU A 111 -11.29 -5.98 -8.04
CA GLU A 111 -10.13 -6.87 -7.97
C GLU A 111 -9.66 -7.01 -6.51
N SER A 112 -9.81 -8.20 -5.91
CA SER A 112 -9.19 -8.50 -4.61
C SER A 112 -7.69 -8.28 -4.74
N MET A 113 -7.09 -7.48 -3.87
CA MET A 113 -5.64 -7.37 -3.87
C MET A 113 -5.06 -8.72 -3.44
N ASP A 114 -4.44 -9.43 -4.38
CA ASP A 114 -3.67 -10.66 -4.08
C ASP A 114 -2.77 -10.35 -2.88
N CYS A 115 -2.95 -11.14 -1.82
CA CYS A 115 -2.33 -10.96 -0.51
C CYS A 115 -0.84 -10.68 -0.66
N GLY A 116 -0.48 -9.41 -0.60
CA GLY A 116 0.88 -8.97 -0.84
C GLY A 116 1.34 -8.27 0.40
N ILE A 117 2.15 -8.94 1.21
CA ILE A 117 3.10 -8.29 2.11
C ILE A 117 3.70 -7.11 1.33
N VAL A 118 3.26 -5.89 1.68
CA VAL A 118 3.77 -4.69 1.05
C VAL A 118 5.07 -4.35 1.78
N ARG A 119 6.20 -4.25 1.07
CA ARG A 119 7.47 -3.75 1.63
C ARG A 119 7.95 -4.47 2.91
N ASP A 120 7.87 -5.81 2.94
CA ASP A 120 8.20 -6.63 4.12
C ASP A 120 7.31 -6.36 5.36
N MET A 121 6.23 -5.59 5.20
CA MET A 121 5.25 -5.39 6.27
C MET A 121 4.40 -6.64 6.46
N GLY A 122 4.28 -7.10 7.70
CA GLY A 122 3.36 -8.17 8.05
C GLY A 122 1.92 -7.79 7.65
N VAL A 123 1.09 -8.81 7.47
CA VAL A 123 -0.29 -8.63 6.96
C VAL A 123 -1.10 -7.65 7.83
N LEU A 124 -0.91 -7.70 9.15
CA LEU A 124 -1.50 -6.77 10.12
C LEU A 124 -1.11 -5.31 9.85
N CYS A 125 0.18 -5.04 9.62
CA CYS A 125 0.67 -3.69 9.33
C CYS A 125 0.05 -3.15 8.05
N SER A 126 0.04 -3.97 6.99
CA SER A 126 -0.49 -3.59 5.69
C SER A 126 -1.99 -3.32 5.77
N GLY A 127 -2.75 -4.17 6.46
CA GLY A 127 -4.19 -3.96 6.66
C GLY A 127 -4.49 -2.67 7.41
N ILE A 128 -3.81 -2.43 8.53
CA ILE A 128 -4.00 -1.20 9.32
C ILE A 128 -3.66 0.04 8.51
N ALA A 129 -2.53 0.05 7.79
CA ALA A 129 -2.13 1.17 6.96
C ALA A 129 -3.20 1.50 5.88
N ARG A 130 -3.74 0.47 5.22
CA ARG A 130 -4.80 0.62 4.21
C ARG A 130 -6.11 1.14 4.82
N ILE A 131 -6.54 0.60 5.95
CA ILE A 131 -7.73 1.07 6.68
C ILE A 131 -7.56 2.54 7.08
N SER A 132 -6.45 2.89 7.76
CA SER A 132 -6.18 4.27 8.19
C SER A 132 -6.13 5.25 7.03
N ALA A 133 -5.50 4.85 5.92
CA ALA A 133 -5.46 5.67 4.73
C ALA A 133 -6.85 5.87 4.11
N THR A 134 -7.68 4.82 4.03
CA THR A 134 -9.06 4.90 3.54
C THR A 134 -9.87 5.88 4.38
N VAL A 135 -9.80 5.78 5.72
CA VAL A 135 -10.50 6.68 6.64
C VAL A 135 -10.01 8.13 6.50
N ALA A 136 -8.71 8.33 6.27
CA ALA A 136 -8.16 9.64 6.04
C ALA A 136 -8.60 10.24 4.69
N PHE A 137 -8.71 9.43 3.63
CA PHE A 137 -9.30 9.86 2.36
C PHE A 137 -10.80 10.13 2.49
N MET A 138 -11.55 9.35 3.26
CA MET A 138 -12.95 9.66 3.57
C MET A 138 -13.08 11.01 4.30
N ALA A 139 -12.15 11.32 5.20
CA ALA A 139 -12.14 12.59 5.93
C ALA A 139 -11.81 13.80 5.02
N LYS A 140 -10.98 13.61 4.00
CA LYS A 140 -10.45 14.69 3.14
C LYS A 140 -11.06 14.79 1.74
N GLY A 141 -11.31 13.65 1.11
CA GLY A 141 -11.81 13.52 -0.26
C GLY A 141 -13.31 13.71 -0.39
N ASN A 142 -14.08 13.48 0.67
CA ASN A 142 -15.51 13.77 0.67
C ASN A 142 -15.84 15.26 0.39
N PRO A 143 -15.08 16.25 0.90
CA PRO A 143 -15.27 17.65 0.52
C PRO A 143 -14.56 18.10 -0.77
N ASP A 144 -13.66 17.31 -1.39
CA ASP A 144 -12.85 17.76 -2.54
C ASP A 144 -12.49 16.63 -3.53
N PRO A 145 -13.42 16.22 -4.41
CA PRO A 145 -13.16 15.21 -5.45
C PRO A 145 -12.07 15.64 -6.46
N GLU A 146 -11.96 16.94 -6.75
CA GLU A 146 -10.88 17.46 -7.61
C GLU A 146 -9.52 17.32 -6.92
N GLY A 147 -9.46 17.55 -5.61
CA GLY A 147 -8.28 17.28 -4.80
C GLY A 147 -7.85 15.82 -4.82
N VAL A 148 -8.81 14.89 -4.86
CA VAL A 148 -8.55 13.45 -4.99
C VAL A 148 -8.00 13.11 -6.39
N GLU A 149 -8.60 13.58 -7.47
CA GLU A 149 -8.08 13.35 -8.83
C GLU A 149 -6.66 13.94 -9.00
N ASN A 150 -6.45 15.14 -8.45
CA ASN A 150 -5.14 15.80 -8.44
C ASN A 150 -4.16 15.18 -7.43
N SER A 151 -4.62 14.25 -6.57
CA SER A 151 -3.78 13.58 -5.56
C SER A 151 -2.89 12.48 -6.12
N GLY A 152 -2.92 12.29 -7.44
CA GLY A 152 -2.30 11.15 -8.11
C GLY A 152 -3.08 9.86 -7.88
N ILE A 153 -4.19 9.86 -7.14
CA ILE A 153 -5.11 8.73 -7.08
C ILE A 153 -5.66 8.48 -8.49
N ASN A 154 -5.41 7.30 -9.04
CA ASN A 154 -5.94 6.88 -10.34
C ASN A 154 -7.42 6.49 -10.25
N VAL A 155 -8.23 7.38 -9.70
CA VAL A 155 -9.69 7.31 -9.68
C VAL A 155 -10.18 8.60 -10.29
N SER A 156 -11.03 8.52 -11.32
CA SER A 156 -11.59 9.74 -11.91
C SER A 156 -12.47 10.41 -10.87
N LYS A 157 -12.54 11.75 -10.88
CA LYS A 157 -13.39 12.49 -9.93
C LYS A 157 -14.86 12.06 -9.97
N GLU A 158 -15.33 11.56 -11.11
CA GLU A 158 -16.70 11.05 -11.28
C GLU A 158 -16.92 9.71 -10.57
N ALA A 159 -15.85 8.93 -10.37
CA ALA A 159 -15.89 7.67 -9.64
C ALA A 159 -15.75 7.85 -8.12
N VAL A 160 -15.19 8.99 -7.66
CA VAL A 160 -15.06 9.31 -6.23
C VAL A 160 -16.45 9.64 -5.64
N THR A 161 -17.15 8.61 -5.20
CA THR A 161 -18.43 8.73 -4.49
C THR A 161 -18.27 8.41 -3.01
N GLU A 162 -19.22 8.86 -2.20
CA GLU A 162 -19.29 8.49 -0.77
C GLU A 162 -19.41 6.96 -0.60
N GLY A 163 -20.20 6.30 -1.47
CA GLY A 163 -20.36 4.84 -1.47
C GLY A 163 -19.07 4.10 -1.77
N MET A 164 -18.27 4.56 -2.74
CA MET A 164 -16.99 3.93 -3.10
C MET A 164 -16.05 3.78 -1.89
N TRP A 165 -15.94 4.81 -1.04
CA TRP A 165 -15.07 4.74 0.12
C TRP A 165 -15.58 3.78 1.19
N TRP A 166 -16.90 3.68 1.37
CA TRP A 166 -17.52 2.73 2.28
C TRP A 166 -17.36 1.29 1.81
N ASP A 167 -17.59 1.03 0.52
CA ASP A 167 -17.35 -0.28 -0.09
C ASP A 167 -15.89 -0.68 0.08
N ARG A 168 -14.97 0.27 -0.12
CA ARG A 168 -13.54 0.03 0.07
C ARG A 168 -13.20 -0.28 1.52
N LEU A 169 -13.63 0.54 2.47
CA LEU A 169 -13.37 0.32 3.88
C LEU A 169 -13.90 -1.05 4.33
N THR A 170 -15.09 -1.43 3.86
CA THR A 170 -15.70 -2.74 4.11
C THR A 170 -14.83 -3.87 3.58
N SER A 171 -14.32 -3.74 2.35
CA SER A 171 -13.41 -4.71 1.75
C SER A 171 -12.10 -4.84 2.53
N GLU A 172 -11.49 -3.72 2.93
CA GLU A 172 -10.22 -3.68 3.67
C GLU A 172 -10.33 -4.34 5.05
N VAL A 173 -11.42 -4.07 5.78
CA VAL A 173 -11.72 -4.68 7.07
C VAL A 173 -11.97 -6.18 6.91
N THR A 174 -12.77 -6.58 5.92
CA THR A 174 -13.09 -8.00 5.66
C THR A 174 -11.85 -8.80 5.26
N GLU A 175 -10.99 -8.23 4.41
CA GLU A 175 -9.71 -8.84 4.04
C GLU A 175 -8.80 -9.01 5.26
N LEU A 176 -8.68 -7.98 6.10
CA LEU A 176 -7.86 -8.04 7.30
C LEU A 176 -8.38 -9.10 8.27
N ALA A 177 -9.69 -9.15 8.53
CA ALA A 177 -10.32 -10.18 9.36
C ALA A 177 -9.97 -11.59 8.85
N LYS A 178 -10.16 -11.82 7.55
CA LYS A 178 -9.84 -13.08 6.89
C LYS A 178 -8.37 -13.47 7.03
N TRP A 179 -7.46 -12.50 6.89
CA TRP A 179 -6.02 -12.78 6.99
C TRP A 179 -5.54 -13.06 8.41
N LEU A 180 -6.15 -12.42 9.40
CA LEU A 180 -5.87 -12.67 10.82
C LEU A 180 -6.58 -13.93 11.33
N GLY A 181 -7.55 -14.47 10.59
CA GLY A 181 -8.36 -15.60 11.04
C GLY A 181 -9.31 -15.23 12.17
N VAL A 182 -9.81 -13.99 12.20
CA VAL A 182 -10.73 -13.45 13.21
C VAL A 182 -12.03 -12.98 12.56
N GLU A 183 -13.06 -12.75 13.37
CA GLU A 183 -14.32 -12.16 12.89
C GLU A 183 -14.16 -10.66 12.64
N VAL A 184 -15.01 -10.09 11.77
CA VAL A 184 -14.96 -8.66 11.41
C VAL A 184 -15.06 -7.75 12.65
N GLN A 185 -15.89 -8.12 13.62
CA GLN A 185 -16.08 -7.39 14.89
C GLN A 185 -14.81 -7.30 15.76
N ASP A 186 -13.85 -8.22 15.57
CA ASP A 186 -12.61 -8.26 16.33
C ASP A 186 -11.50 -7.39 15.68
N VAL A 187 -11.72 -6.90 14.45
CA VAL A 187 -10.73 -6.06 13.75
C VAL A 187 -10.55 -4.70 14.44
N GLU A 188 -11.63 -4.08 14.91
CA GLU A 188 -11.55 -2.77 15.57
C GLU A 188 -10.59 -2.73 16.76
N PRO A 189 -10.74 -3.58 17.80
CA PRO A 189 -9.83 -3.54 18.96
C PRO A 189 -8.39 -3.84 18.57
N ILE A 190 -8.14 -4.70 17.56
CA ILE A 190 -6.80 -4.99 17.05
C ILE A 190 -6.17 -3.74 16.40
N VAL A 191 -6.92 -3.07 15.51
CA VAL A 191 -6.46 -1.86 14.82
C VAL A 191 -6.17 -0.75 15.86
N MET A 192 -7.07 -0.54 16.81
CA MET A 192 -6.90 0.48 17.84
C MET A 192 -5.72 0.17 18.78
N ALA A 193 -5.52 -1.09 19.18
CA ALA A 193 -4.38 -1.48 20.01
C ALA A 193 -3.02 -1.20 19.35
N VAL A 194 -2.96 -1.26 18.02
CA VAL A 194 -1.78 -0.85 17.26
C VAL A 194 -1.69 0.67 17.16
N LEU A 195 -2.76 1.34 16.73
CA LEU A 195 -2.75 2.79 16.49
C LEU A 195 -2.46 3.59 17.76
N ASP A 196 -2.94 3.14 18.93
CA ASP A 196 -2.64 3.75 20.24
C ASP A 196 -1.15 3.73 20.59
N ARG A 197 -0.38 2.83 19.96
CA ARG A 197 1.06 2.72 20.17
C ARG A 197 1.86 3.53 19.15
N VAL A 198 1.27 3.88 18.01
CA VAL A 198 1.96 4.63 16.96
C VAL A 198 2.02 6.12 17.32
N PRO A 199 3.21 6.73 17.39
CA PRO A 199 3.32 8.17 17.61
C PRO A 199 2.80 8.92 16.37
N LEU A 200 1.54 9.36 16.41
CA LEU A 200 0.92 10.21 15.40
C LEU A 200 1.39 11.67 15.56
N GLY A 201 2.70 11.89 15.42
CA GLY A 201 3.30 13.23 15.42
C GLY A 201 3.32 13.84 14.01
N PRO A 202 3.35 15.19 13.88
CA PRO A 202 3.50 15.83 12.59
C PRO A 202 4.90 15.53 12.02
N LEU A 203 4.95 14.75 10.93
CA LEU A 203 6.18 14.54 10.19
C LEU A 203 6.42 15.76 9.30
N SER A 204 7.55 16.44 9.50
CA SER A 204 7.98 17.54 8.62
C SER A 204 9.08 17.06 7.69
N PHE A 205 8.88 17.23 6.38
CA PHE A 205 9.86 16.83 5.36
C PHE A 205 10.31 18.04 4.55
N ARG A 206 11.63 18.23 4.40
CA ARG A 206 12.20 19.34 3.63
C ARG A 206 12.44 19.02 2.15
N THR A 207 12.60 17.74 1.80
CA THR A 207 12.84 17.29 0.43
C THR A 207 12.12 15.98 0.13
N ARG A 208 11.85 15.72 -1.16
CA ARG A 208 11.21 14.48 -1.65
C ARG A 208 12.01 13.23 -1.30
N GLU A 209 13.33 13.31 -1.35
CA GLU A 209 14.21 12.17 -1.10
C GLU A 209 14.35 11.85 0.40
N GLN A 210 14.29 12.88 1.25
CA GLN A 210 14.14 12.70 2.70
C GLN A 210 12.78 12.10 3.03
N ARG A 211 11.72 12.51 2.32
CA ARG A 211 10.37 11.98 2.51
C ARG A 211 10.32 10.47 2.24
N ASN A 212 10.73 10.01 1.06
CA ASN A 212 10.70 8.58 0.73
C ASN A 212 11.55 7.71 1.67
N ARG A 213 12.74 8.21 2.07
CA ARG A 213 13.61 7.49 3.02
C ARG A 213 13.00 7.42 4.41
N THR A 214 12.36 8.50 4.86
CA THR A 214 11.72 8.54 6.18
C THR A 214 10.38 7.83 6.19
N GLU A 215 9.61 7.80 5.08
CA GLU A 215 8.40 6.98 4.94
C GLU A 215 8.75 5.50 5.12
N ARG A 216 9.77 5.00 4.41
CA ARG A 216 10.23 3.61 4.59
C ARG A 216 10.79 3.35 5.98
N ALA A 217 11.55 4.30 6.54
CA ALA A 217 12.05 4.17 7.90
C ALA A 217 10.92 4.14 8.94
N MET A 218 9.88 4.95 8.74
CA MET A 218 8.69 4.99 9.59
C MET A 218 7.86 3.73 9.43
N GLU A 219 7.66 3.21 8.22
CA GLU A 219 6.99 1.92 8.01
C GLU A 219 7.69 0.79 8.75
N LEU A 220 9.02 0.74 8.68
CA LEU A 220 9.84 -0.24 9.40
C LEU A 220 9.80 -0.01 10.92
N GLU A 221 9.86 1.23 11.39
CA GLU A 221 9.80 1.59 12.81
C GLU A 221 8.43 1.26 13.40
N VAL A 222 7.34 1.62 12.71
CA VAL A 222 5.97 1.30 13.11
C VAL A 222 5.75 -0.21 13.14
N THR A 223 6.22 -0.91 12.12
CA THR A 223 6.16 -2.38 12.05
C THR A 223 6.88 -3.00 13.24
N ALA A 224 8.12 -2.62 13.50
CA ALA A 224 8.95 -3.22 14.54
C ALA A 224 8.53 -2.83 15.96
N ALA A 225 8.23 -1.56 16.20
CA ALA A 225 8.00 -1.03 17.54
C ALA A 225 6.55 -1.20 18.02
N HIS A 226 5.58 -1.24 17.11
CA HIS A 226 4.17 -1.14 17.47
C HIS A 226 3.33 -2.32 17.00
N VAL A 227 3.62 -2.88 15.81
CA VAL A 227 2.79 -3.95 15.24
C VAL A 227 3.29 -5.33 15.64
N GLN A 228 4.60 -5.61 15.57
CA GLN A 228 5.17 -6.90 15.98
C GLN A 228 4.78 -7.32 17.41
N PRO A 229 4.79 -6.43 18.42
CA PRO A 229 4.34 -6.81 19.77
C PRO A 229 2.86 -7.18 19.85
N VAL A 230 2.00 -6.59 19.01
CA VAL A 230 0.56 -6.94 18.95
C VAL A 230 0.39 -8.28 18.23
N SER A 231 1.07 -8.47 17.10
CA SER A 231 1.05 -9.75 16.36
C SER A 231 1.50 -10.91 17.23
N ALA A 232 2.61 -10.74 17.97
CA ALA A 232 3.13 -11.75 18.87
C ALA A 232 2.20 -12.06 20.06
N ALA A 233 1.42 -11.06 20.52
CA ALA A 233 0.41 -11.28 21.55
C ALA A 233 -0.79 -12.08 21.02
N ILE A 234 -1.21 -11.81 19.78
CA ILE A 234 -2.32 -12.54 19.12
C ILE A 234 -1.91 -13.98 18.80
N GLU A 235 -0.68 -14.22 18.37
CA GLU A 235 -0.17 -15.56 18.02
C GLU A 235 0.19 -16.43 19.23
N GLY A 236 0.36 -15.82 20.41
CA GLY A 236 0.80 -16.49 21.64
C GLY A 236 -0.32 -17.04 22.53
N GLU A 237 -1.59 -16.79 22.17
CA GLU A 237 -2.82 -17.24 22.84
C GLU A 237 -3.47 -18.42 22.11
#